data_AF-A0A366XS31-F1
#
_entry.id   AF-A0A366XS31-F1
#
_cell.length_a   1.000
_cell.length_b   1.000
_cell.length_c   1.000
_cell.angle_alpha   90.00
_cell.angle_beta   90.00
_cell.angle_gamma   90.00
#
_symmetry.space_group_name_H-M   'P 1'
#
loop_
_entity.id
_entity.type
_entity.pdbx_description
1 polymer ?
#
loop_
_entity_poly.entity_id
_entity_poly.type
_entity_poly.pdbx_seq_one_letter_code
_entity_poly.pdbx_strand_id
1 'polypeptide(L)'
;MVGGVTADTFAPNRYVTRAEIAAIITRAFQSSVDFSGNNKSFSDVDGHWAAADIEAASRAGIVGGYNDGAFKPDKSATRAEAMVMLQLQRALGLETNNLPDDQTLINVLNEELNDFINIINAGDPAKLDSLNDEYSTGFYKALCEYSDLNFKAYAEEGYTVEMKLKGTLSTTVGEKTNLFAEVNQQNAVIDVTIKDGSTIIDQFEEDTSGLYLLKRMPDDAWKIFY
;
A
#
# COMPACT_ATOMS: atom_id res chain seq x y z
N MET A 1 16.57 4.73 23.20
CA MET A 1 17.23 5.70 22.30
C MET A 1 17.32 5.03 20.94
N VAL A 2 16.67 5.60 19.91
CA VAL A 2 16.82 5.11 18.53
C VAL A 2 18.12 5.72 18.01
N GLY A 3 19.16 4.88 17.89
CA GLY A 3 20.45 5.31 17.36
C GLY A 3 20.34 5.53 15.85
N GLY A 4 20.71 6.73 15.40
CA GLY A 4 20.94 7.00 13.99
C GLY A 4 22.11 6.17 13.45
N VAL A 5 22.29 6.21 12.13
CA VAL A 5 23.35 5.46 11.41
C VAL A 5 24.76 5.83 11.93
N THR A 6 24.88 7.01 12.54
CA THR A 6 25.95 7.45 13.47
C THR A 6 25.34 8.39 14.53
N ALA A 7 26.13 8.86 15.51
CA ALA A 7 25.68 9.74 16.59
C ALA A 7 24.94 11.01 16.12
N ASP A 8 25.24 11.50 14.91
CA ASP A 8 24.86 12.85 14.49
C ASP A 8 24.10 12.91 13.15
N THR A 9 23.85 11.77 12.49
CA THR A 9 23.19 11.75 11.17
C THR A 9 21.85 11.05 11.24
N PHE A 10 20.79 11.86 11.32
CA PHE A 10 19.43 11.42 11.00
C PHE A 10 19.27 11.51 9.47
N ALA A 11 19.04 10.37 8.81
CA ALA A 11 18.87 10.28 7.36
C ALA A 11 17.39 10.08 7.03
N PRO A 12 16.54 11.13 7.10
CA PRO A 12 15.08 11.00 7.03
C PRO A 12 14.54 10.44 5.70
N ASN A 13 15.35 10.50 4.63
CA ASN A 13 15.03 10.04 3.28
C ASN A 13 15.73 8.72 2.90
N ARG A 14 16.50 8.09 3.81
CA ARG A 14 17.06 6.76 3.54
C ARG A 14 15.93 5.73 3.63
N TYR A 15 15.76 4.92 2.60
CA TYR A 15 14.86 3.78 2.63
C TYR A 15 15.28 2.83 3.77
N VAL A 16 14.36 2.58 4.69
CA VAL A 16 14.58 1.66 5.82
C VAL A 16 14.36 0.25 5.30
N THR A 17 15.23 -0.71 5.65
CA THR A 17 15.02 -2.09 5.20
C THR A 17 13.93 -2.81 6.00
N ARG A 18 13.33 -3.85 5.42
CA ARG A 18 12.36 -4.71 6.14
C ARG A 18 12.96 -5.30 7.42
N ALA A 19 14.25 -5.63 7.41
CA ALA A 19 15.00 -6.06 8.58
C ALA A 19 15.14 -4.98 9.65
N GLU A 20 15.45 -3.74 9.26
CA GLU A 20 15.55 -2.61 10.19
C GLU A 20 14.18 -2.32 10.84
N ILE A 21 13.07 -2.43 10.10
CA ILE A 21 11.71 -2.31 10.64
C ILE A 21 11.43 -3.41 11.66
N ALA A 22 11.65 -4.67 11.31
CA ALA A 22 11.43 -5.81 12.21
C ALA A 22 12.19 -5.62 13.53
N ALA A 23 13.47 -5.23 13.45
CA ALA A 23 14.32 -4.96 14.61
C ALA A 23 13.85 -3.76 15.46
N ILE A 24 13.32 -2.71 14.83
CA ILE A 24 12.73 -1.58 15.57
C ILE A 24 11.48 -2.03 16.32
N ILE A 25 10.59 -2.79 15.67
CA ILE A 25 9.32 -3.21 16.26
C ILE A 25 9.54 -4.16 17.44
N THR A 26 10.36 -5.20 17.27
CA THR A 26 10.65 -6.15 18.37
C THR A 26 11.21 -5.43 19.58
N ARG A 27 12.16 -4.52 19.39
CA ARG A 27 12.79 -3.76 20.49
C ARG A 27 11.87 -2.74 21.12
N ALA A 28 11.05 -2.04 20.33
CA ALA A 28 10.14 -1.02 20.83
C ALA A 28 8.99 -1.64 21.64
N PHE A 29 8.55 -2.85 21.28
CA PHE A 29 7.36 -3.49 21.84
C PHE A 29 7.64 -4.76 22.64
N GLN A 30 8.90 -5.13 22.89
CA GLN A 30 9.31 -6.32 23.68
C GLN A 30 8.66 -6.41 25.08
N SER A 31 8.22 -5.29 25.65
CA SER A 31 7.59 -5.22 26.98
C SER A 31 6.06 -5.29 26.95
N SER A 32 5.45 -5.20 25.77
CA SER A 32 4.00 -5.06 25.57
C SER A 32 3.40 -6.07 24.59
N VAL A 33 4.23 -6.81 23.85
CA VAL A 33 3.83 -7.83 22.89
C VAL A 33 4.51 -9.15 23.25
N ASP A 34 3.75 -10.24 23.21
CA ASP A 34 4.28 -11.59 23.36
C ASP A 34 4.83 -12.09 22.02
N PHE A 35 6.14 -12.39 21.98
CA PHE A 35 6.87 -12.86 20.80
C PHE A 35 7.13 -14.38 20.84
N SER A 36 6.46 -15.11 21.74
CA SER A 36 6.68 -16.54 22.03
C SER A 36 5.87 -17.53 21.16
N GLY A 37 5.25 -17.05 20.07
CA GLY A 37 4.42 -17.84 19.15
C GLY A 37 5.13 -19.02 18.44
N ASN A 38 4.40 -19.76 17.60
CA ASN A 38 4.97 -20.89 16.85
C ASN A 38 5.98 -20.42 15.80
N ASN A 39 7.08 -21.16 15.65
CA ASN A 39 8.20 -20.75 14.81
C ASN A 39 7.79 -20.68 13.33
N LYS A 40 7.86 -19.48 12.75
CA LYS A 40 7.80 -19.23 11.31
C LYS A 40 9.18 -18.73 10.88
N SER A 41 9.83 -19.47 9.98
CA SER A 41 11.13 -19.15 9.42
C SER A 41 11.01 -18.88 7.93
N PHE A 42 11.90 -18.03 7.42
CA PHE A 42 11.97 -17.66 6.01
C PHE A 42 13.26 -18.20 5.38
N SER A 43 13.22 -18.53 4.09
CA SER A 43 14.32 -19.18 3.37
C SER A 43 15.57 -18.31 3.21
N ASP A 44 15.45 -16.99 3.35
CA ASP A 44 16.50 -15.99 3.10
C ASP A 44 16.88 -15.18 4.36
N VAL A 45 16.51 -15.67 5.55
CA VAL A 45 16.76 -15.00 6.83
C VAL A 45 17.87 -15.68 7.64
N ASP A 46 18.20 -16.93 7.35
CA ASP A 46 19.26 -17.65 8.06
C ASP A 46 20.62 -16.94 7.89
N GLY A 47 21.32 -16.70 9.00
CA GLY A 47 22.56 -15.94 9.05
C GLY A 47 22.43 -14.41 8.92
N HIS A 48 21.23 -13.86 8.76
CA HIS A 48 21.02 -12.40 8.70
C HIS A 48 21.08 -11.75 10.10
N TRP A 49 21.63 -10.53 10.22
CA TRP A 49 21.80 -9.87 11.53
C TRP A 49 20.49 -9.63 12.29
N ALA A 50 19.41 -9.41 11.54
CA ALA A 50 18.07 -9.23 12.06
C ALA A 50 17.26 -10.53 12.16
N ALA A 51 17.87 -11.71 11.95
CA ALA A 51 17.14 -12.98 11.89
C ALA A 51 16.27 -13.22 13.13
N ALA A 52 16.84 -13.04 14.32
CA ALA A 52 16.11 -13.21 15.58
C ALA A 52 14.92 -12.22 15.70
N ASP A 53 15.12 -10.98 15.25
CA ASP A 53 14.09 -9.94 15.27
C ASP A 53 12.98 -10.23 14.24
N ILE A 54 13.34 -10.66 13.03
CA ILE A 54 12.41 -11.03 11.96
C ILE A 54 11.58 -12.26 12.36
N GLU A 55 12.22 -13.29 12.90
CA GLU A 55 11.54 -14.49 13.37
C GLU A 55 10.65 -14.20 14.57
N ALA A 56 11.11 -13.39 15.54
CA ALA A 56 10.27 -12.95 16.65
C ALA A 56 9.06 -12.18 16.14
N ALA A 57 9.28 -11.21 15.26
CA ALA A 57 8.20 -10.44 14.65
C ALA A 57 7.24 -11.35 13.87
N SER A 58 7.74 -12.37 13.18
CA SER A 58 6.90 -13.32 12.43
C SER A 58 6.12 -14.26 13.34
N ARG A 59 6.72 -14.75 14.45
CA ARG A 59 6.06 -15.55 15.48
C ARG A 59 4.90 -14.79 16.12
N ALA A 60 5.09 -13.49 16.35
CA ALA A 60 4.05 -12.61 16.85
C ALA A 60 3.00 -12.26 15.76
N GLY A 61 3.23 -12.58 14.49
CA GLY A 61 2.35 -12.24 13.37
C GLY A 61 2.47 -10.78 12.92
N ILE A 62 3.54 -10.08 13.31
CA ILE A 62 3.83 -8.67 12.96
C ILE A 62 4.23 -8.56 11.49
N VAL A 63 5.00 -9.52 11.02
CA VAL A 63 5.62 -9.49 9.68
C VAL A 63 5.38 -10.80 8.93
N GLY A 64 5.05 -10.67 7.64
CA GLY A 64 4.84 -11.77 6.71
C GLY A 64 5.93 -11.87 5.64
N GLY A 65 6.11 -13.08 5.11
CA GLY A 65 6.95 -13.35 3.95
C GLY A 65 6.16 -13.34 2.66
N TYR A 66 6.87 -13.47 1.55
CA TYR A 66 6.32 -13.61 0.22
C TYR A 66 5.86 -15.06 -0.05
N ASN A 67 5.05 -15.25 -1.09
CA ASN A 67 4.54 -16.57 -1.51
C ASN A 67 5.64 -17.57 -1.89
N ASP A 68 6.85 -17.08 -2.16
CA ASP A 68 8.06 -17.88 -2.44
C ASP A 68 8.76 -18.38 -1.16
N GLY A 69 8.24 -18.05 0.04
CA GLY A 69 8.80 -18.42 1.33
C GLY A 69 9.93 -17.50 1.82
N ALA A 70 10.24 -16.42 1.10
CA ALA A 70 11.28 -15.46 1.45
C ALA A 70 10.71 -14.26 2.24
N PHE A 71 11.54 -13.61 3.06
CA PHE A 71 11.22 -12.37 3.77
C PHE A 71 11.72 -11.12 3.06
N LYS A 72 12.83 -11.24 2.34
CA LYS A 72 13.60 -10.18 1.65
C LYS A 72 14.09 -9.11 2.63
N PRO A 73 14.95 -9.46 3.61
CA PRO A 73 15.32 -8.59 4.73
C PRO A 73 15.96 -7.26 4.32
N ASP A 74 16.78 -7.28 3.25
CA ASP A 74 17.48 -6.10 2.74
C ASP A 74 16.66 -5.29 1.74
N LYS A 75 15.46 -5.76 1.38
CA LYS A 75 14.58 -4.99 0.51
C LYS A 75 14.20 -3.69 1.24
N SER A 76 14.36 -2.59 0.53
CA SER A 76 13.89 -1.28 0.97
C SER A 76 12.38 -1.35 1.21
N ALA A 77 11.97 -0.94 2.41
CA ALA A 77 10.59 -0.77 2.77
C ALA A 77 10.27 0.73 2.87
N THR A 78 9.12 1.12 2.33
CA THR A 78 8.66 2.50 2.49
C THR A 78 8.23 2.71 3.95
N ARG A 79 8.31 3.95 4.46
CA ARG A 79 7.82 4.27 5.83
C ARG A 79 6.36 3.89 6.02
N ALA A 80 5.60 3.82 4.93
CA ALA A 80 4.22 3.39 4.93
C ALA A 80 4.08 1.87 5.11
N GLU A 81 4.96 1.05 4.53
CA GLU A 81 5.01 -0.40 4.79
C GLU A 81 5.32 -0.71 6.27
N ALA A 82 6.15 0.11 6.92
CA ALA A 82 6.41 -0.01 8.36
C ALA A 82 5.17 0.29 9.22
N MET A 83 4.40 1.31 8.83
CA MET A 83 3.15 1.68 9.51
C MET A 83 2.05 0.63 9.28
N VAL A 84 2.00 0.06 8.08
CA VAL A 84 1.12 -1.04 7.70
C VAL A 84 1.33 -2.26 8.58
N MET A 85 2.57 -2.69 8.77
CA MET A 85 2.90 -3.85 9.63
C MET A 85 2.53 -3.60 11.10
N LEU A 86 2.69 -2.37 11.59
CA LEU A 86 2.32 -1.97 12.95
C LEU A 86 0.79 -1.89 13.18
N GLN A 87 0.04 -1.54 12.13
CA GLN A 87 -1.39 -1.25 12.19
C GLN A 87 -2.24 -2.51 11.98
N LEU A 88 -1.86 -3.37 11.04
CA LEU A 88 -2.57 -4.61 10.71
C LEU A 88 -2.60 -5.57 11.91
N GLN A 89 -1.47 -5.72 12.61
CA GLN A 89 -1.39 -6.66 13.73
C GLN A 89 -2.10 -6.18 15.02
N ARG A 90 -2.18 -4.86 15.27
CA ARG A 90 -2.98 -4.34 16.40
C ARG A 90 -4.48 -4.56 16.18
N ALA A 91 -4.92 -4.66 14.93
CA ALA A 91 -6.31 -4.92 14.57
C ALA A 91 -6.66 -6.41 14.54
N LEU A 92 -5.72 -7.28 14.15
CA LEU A 92 -5.95 -8.73 14.06
C LEU A 92 -6.23 -9.41 15.42
N GLY A 93 -5.95 -8.75 16.55
CA GLY A 93 -6.21 -9.29 17.89
C GLY A 93 -7.50 -8.81 18.56
N LEU A 94 -8.17 -7.78 18.05
CA LEU A 94 -9.29 -7.12 18.72
C LEU A 94 -10.34 -6.74 17.67
N GLU A 95 -11.49 -7.44 17.72
CA GLU A 95 -12.75 -7.10 17.04
C GLU A 95 -13.06 -7.78 15.69
N THR A 96 -13.17 -9.12 15.70
CA THR A 96 -13.74 -9.93 14.60
C THR A 96 -15.28 -10.00 14.61
N ASN A 97 -15.97 -9.26 15.48
CA ASN A 97 -17.41 -9.43 15.72
C ASN A 97 -18.31 -8.73 14.68
N ASN A 98 -17.75 -7.89 13.80
CA ASN A 98 -18.47 -7.18 12.73
C ASN A 98 -17.54 -6.94 11.53
N LEU A 99 -17.22 -8.01 10.80
CA LEU A 99 -16.41 -7.92 9.60
C LEU A 99 -17.19 -7.21 8.47
N PRO A 100 -16.52 -6.41 7.62
CA PRO A 100 -17.15 -5.84 6.44
C PRO A 100 -17.55 -6.92 5.44
N ASP A 101 -18.56 -6.60 4.62
CA ASP A 101 -18.90 -7.38 3.44
C ASP A 101 -17.80 -7.26 2.38
N ASP A 102 -17.48 -8.36 1.69
CA ASP A 102 -16.38 -8.39 0.71
C ASP A 102 -16.67 -7.50 -0.49
N GLN A 103 -17.92 -7.43 -0.93
CA GLN A 103 -18.29 -6.60 -2.07
C GLN A 103 -18.11 -5.12 -1.75
N THR A 104 -18.36 -4.71 -0.50
CA THR A 104 -18.09 -3.34 -0.05
C THR A 104 -16.60 -2.98 -0.21
N LEU A 105 -15.69 -3.88 0.20
CA LEU A 105 -14.26 -3.66 0.09
C LEU A 105 -13.77 -3.68 -1.37
N ILE A 106 -14.30 -4.62 -2.17
CA ILE A 106 -13.98 -4.72 -3.59
C ILE A 106 -14.44 -3.47 -4.34
N ASN A 107 -15.63 -2.95 -4.01
CA ASN A 107 -16.18 -1.75 -4.64
C ASN A 107 -15.29 -0.53 -4.41
N VAL A 108 -14.76 -0.33 -3.21
CA VAL A 108 -13.84 0.80 -2.93
C VAL A 108 -12.71 0.85 -3.96
N LEU A 109 -12.08 -0.29 -4.25
CA LEU A 109 -10.92 -0.34 -5.14
C LEU A 109 -11.32 -0.30 -6.63
N ASN A 110 -12.41 -0.97 -7.00
CA ASN A 110 -12.86 -1.00 -8.38
C ASN A 110 -13.52 0.31 -8.82
N GLU A 111 -14.27 0.97 -7.94
CA GLU A 111 -14.90 2.25 -8.21
C GLU A 111 -13.85 3.36 -8.26
N GLU A 112 -12.87 3.39 -7.35
CA GLU A 112 -11.75 4.34 -7.40
C GLU A 112 -11.02 4.33 -8.75
N LEU A 113 -10.62 3.14 -9.22
CA LEU A 113 -9.93 3.00 -10.50
C LEU A 113 -10.82 3.41 -11.69
N ASN A 114 -12.08 3.02 -11.69
CA ASN A 114 -13.02 3.40 -12.75
C ASN A 114 -13.24 4.91 -12.78
N ASP A 115 -13.42 5.54 -11.63
CA ASP A 115 -13.67 6.97 -11.52
C ASP A 115 -12.41 7.78 -11.86
N PHE A 116 -11.23 7.31 -11.46
CA PHE A 116 -9.95 7.86 -11.92
C PHE A 116 -9.87 7.89 -13.45
N ILE A 117 -10.07 6.74 -14.10
CA ILE A 117 -10.03 6.62 -15.57
C ILE A 117 -11.08 7.55 -16.21
N ASN A 118 -12.30 7.61 -15.65
CA ASN A 118 -13.37 8.46 -16.16
C ASN A 118 -13.04 9.96 -16.03
N ILE A 119 -12.46 10.38 -14.92
CA ILE A 119 -12.03 11.76 -14.67
C ILE A 119 -10.95 12.18 -15.69
N ILE A 120 -9.94 11.33 -15.89
CA ILE A 120 -8.86 11.61 -16.85
C ILE A 120 -9.42 11.68 -18.28
N ASN A 121 -10.22 10.70 -18.70
CA ASN A 121 -10.82 10.68 -20.04
C ASN A 121 -11.80 11.84 -20.28
N ALA A 122 -12.42 12.38 -19.23
CA ALA A 122 -13.25 13.58 -19.32
C ALA A 122 -12.42 14.87 -19.48
N GLY A 123 -11.09 14.80 -19.32
CA GLY A 123 -10.19 15.95 -19.40
C GLY A 123 -10.34 16.91 -18.23
N ASP A 124 -10.75 16.42 -17.04
CA ASP A 124 -11.02 17.25 -15.86
C ASP A 124 -10.21 16.78 -14.63
N PRO A 125 -8.86 16.79 -14.70
CA PRO A 125 -8.02 16.30 -13.61
C PRO A 125 -8.12 17.14 -12.32
N ALA A 126 -8.82 18.27 -12.33
CA ALA A 126 -9.15 19.02 -11.12
C ALA A 126 -10.07 18.23 -10.17
N LYS A 127 -10.83 17.24 -10.69
CA LYS A 127 -11.69 16.36 -9.86
C LYS A 127 -10.93 15.27 -9.12
N LEU A 128 -9.65 15.06 -9.41
CA LEU A 128 -8.83 14.04 -8.74
C LEU A 128 -8.66 14.32 -7.24
N ASP A 129 -8.68 15.60 -6.83
CA ASP A 129 -8.61 15.95 -5.41
C ASP A 129 -9.81 15.42 -4.62
N SER A 130 -11.02 15.53 -5.21
CA SER A 130 -12.25 14.99 -4.62
C SER A 130 -12.26 13.46 -4.64
N LEU A 131 -11.76 12.83 -5.70
CA LEU A 131 -11.62 11.37 -5.80
C LEU A 131 -10.71 10.85 -4.67
N ASN A 132 -9.56 11.48 -4.49
CA ASN A 132 -8.62 11.13 -3.43
C ASN A 132 -9.24 11.33 -2.05
N ASP A 133 -9.96 12.43 -1.82
CA ASP A 133 -10.69 12.64 -0.58
C ASP A 133 -11.76 11.57 -0.32
N GLU A 134 -12.38 11.03 -1.36
CA GLU A 134 -13.40 9.98 -1.27
C GLU A 134 -12.79 8.61 -0.95
N TYR A 135 -11.85 8.15 -1.78
CA TYR A 135 -11.38 6.76 -1.75
C TYR A 135 -10.10 6.53 -0.98
N SER A 136 -9.32 7.58 -0.67
CA SER A 136 -7.97 7.42 -0.11
C SER A 136 -7.77 8.10 1.24
N THR A 137 -6.77 7.62 1.99
CA THR A 137 -6.32 8.27 3.22
C THR A 137 -4.83 8.01 3.47
N GLY A 138 -4.27 8.74 4.45
CA GLY A 138 -2.91 8.51 4.92
C GLY A 138 -1.86 8.64 3.81
N PHE A 139 -0.99 7.63 3.71
CA PHE A 139 0.12 7.67 2.77
C PHE A 139 -0.31 7.43 1.33
N TYR A 140 -1.24 6.52 1.08
CA TYR A 140 -1.77 6.27 -0.26
C TYR A 140 -2.34 7.55 -0.87
N LYS A 141 -3.11 8.32 -0.10
CA LYS A 141 -3.61 9.64 -0.54
C LYS A 141 -2.50 10.59 -1.00
N ALA A 142 -1.43 10.70 -0.22
CA ALA A 142 -0.31 11.58 -0.56
C ALA A 142 0.44 11.10 -1.82
N LEU A 143 0.46 9.79 -2.09
CA LEU A 143 0.99 9.24 -3.35
C LEU A 143 0.10 9.61 -4.53
N CYS A 144 -1.22 9.45 -4.41
CA CYS A 144 -2.16 9.85 -5.46
C CYS A 144 -2.04 11.35 -5.77
N GLU A 145 -2.09 12.20 -4.73
CA GLU A 145 -1.95 13.66 -4.88
C GLU A 145 -0.63 14.05 -5.56
N TYR A 146 0.46 13.30 -5.32
CA TYR A 146 1.73 13.51 -6.00
C TYR A 146 1.69 13.08 -7.48
N SER A 147 1.13 11.90 -7.77
CA SER A 147 0.99 11.39 -9.13
C SER A 147 0.07 12.26 -9.99
N ASP A 148 -0.99 12.81 -9.39
CA ASP A 148 -1.98 13.66 -10.05
C ASP A 148 -1.40 14.96 -10.60
N LEU A 149 -0.28 15.43 -10.04
CA LEU A 149 0.40 16.64 -10.52
C LEU A 149 0.79 16.52 -11.99
N ASN A 150 1.13 15.32 -12.46
CA ASN A 150 1.47 15.10 -13.87
C ASN A 150 0.25 15.27 -14.77
N PHE A 151 -0.90 14.71 -14.39
CA PHE A 151 -2.14 14.83 -15.17
C PHE A 151 -2.67 16.26 -15.21
N LYS A 152 -2.56 16.99 -14.10
CA LYS A 152 -2.89 18.41 -14.03
C LYS A 152 -1.95 19.23 -14.94
N ALA A 153 -0.65 18.96 -14.91
CA ALA A 153 0.33 19.61 -15.78
C ALA A 153 0.04 19.34 -17.27
N TYR A 154 -0.26 18.08 -17.64
CA TYR A 154 -0.62 17.75 -19.02
C TYR A 154 -1.83 18.55 -19.51
N ALA A 155 -2.88 18.67 -18.69
CA ALA A 155 -4.06 19.46 -19.04
C ALA A 155 -3.75 20.97 -19.14
N GLU A 156 -2.91 21.52 -18.26
CA GLU A 156 -2.46 22.92 -18.32
C GLU A 156 -1.65 23.22 -19.59
N GLU A 157 -0.85 22.27 -20.04
CA GLU A 157 -0.05 22.35 -21.27
C GLU A 157 -0.89 22.08 -22.55
N GLY A 158 -2.17 21.71 -22.39
CA GLY A 158 -3.11 21.47 -23.49
C GLY A 158 -3.04 20.06 -24.08
N TYR A 159 -2.32 19.15 -23.43
CA TYR A 159 -2.31 17.73 -23.80
C TYR A 159 -3.59 17.04 -23.35
N THR A 160 -3.99 16.03 -24.11
CA THR A 160 -5.07 15.12 -23.71
C THR A 160 -4.50 13.78 -23.32
N VAL A 161 -5.05 13.20 -22.26
CA VAL A 161 -4.68 11.87 -21.78
C VAL A 161 -5.89 10.96 -21.94
N GLU A 162 -5.70 9.85 -22.63
CA GLU A 162 -6.71 8.79 -22.77
C GLU A 162 -6.23 7.55 -22.02
N MET A 163 -7.11 6.99 -21.20
CA MET A 163 -6.86 5.82 -20.38
C MET A 163 -7.87 4.72 -20.67
N LYS A 164 -7.41 3.47 -20.75
CA LYS A 164 -8.29 2.32 -20.96
C LYS A 164 -7.79 1.11 -20.18
N LEU A 165 -8.65 0.58 -19.31
CA LEU A 165 -8.41 -0.69 -18.65
C LEU A 165 -8.30 -1.83 -19.67
N LYS A 166 -7.24 -2.62 -19.54
CA LYS A 166 -6.89 -3.74 -20.41
C LYS A 166 -7.23 -5.05 -19.71
N GLY A 167 -8.33 -5.66 -20.14
CA GLY A 167 -8.80 -6.95 -19.64
C GLY A 167 -9.89 -6.82 -18.58
N THR A 168 -10.05 -7.88 -17.79
CA THR A 168 -11.07 -7.95 -16.74
C THR A 168 -10.38 -7.96 -15.39
N LEU A 169 -10.66 -6.93 -14.58
CA LEU A 169 -10.21 -6.85 -13.20
C LEU A 169 -10.62 -8.09 -12.43
N SER A 170 -9.68 -8.63 -11.64
CA SER A 170 -9.96 -9.65 -10.65
C SER A 170 -9.55 -9.12 -9.29
N THR A 171 -10.53 -8.94 -8.41
CA THR A 171 -10.32 -8.35 -7.09
C THR A 171 -10.82 -9.34 -6.04
N THR A 172 -9.97 -9.65 -5.05
CA THR A 172 -10.28 -10.59 -3.97
C THR A 172 -9.94 -9.98 -2.62
N VAL A 173 -10.68 -10.36 -1.58
CA VAL A 173 -10.43 -9.92 -0.21
C VAL A 173 -9.59 -10.96 0.51
N GLY A 174 -8.53 -10.50 1.18
CA GLY A 174 -7.62 -11.28 2.02
C GLY A 174 -8.02 -11.26 3.49
N GLU A 175 -7.05 -11.06 4.38
CA GLU A 175 -7.34 -10.91 5.80
C GLU A 175 -8.13 -9.63 6.09
N LYS A 176 -9.09 -9.70 7.00
CA LYS A 176 -9.91 -8.54 7.40
C LYS A 176 -10.32 -8.57 8.86
N THR A 177 -10.52 -7.37 9.36
CA THR A 177 -11.01 -7.03 10.70
C THR A 177 -12.17 -6.03 10.55
N ASN A 178 -12.73 -5.56 11.65
CA ASN A 178 -13.71 -4.47 11.60
C ASN A 178 -13.13 -3.10 11.18
N LEU A 179 -11.80 -2.92 11.24
CA LEU A 179 -11.12 -1.65 10.99
C LEU A 179 -10.16 -1.67 9.79
N PHE A 180 -9.69 -2.85 9.39
CA PHE A 180 -8.71 -3.02 8.32
C PHE A 180 -9.05 -4.22 7.45
N ALA A 181 -8.71 -4.14 6.16
CA ALA A 181 -8.87 -5.25 5.24
C ALA A 181 -7.78 -5.25 4.16
N GLU A 182 -7.39 -6.43 3.74
CA GLU A 182 -6.55 -6.69 2.57
C GLU A 182 -7.43 -6.89 1.33
N VAL A 183 -7.10 -6.20 0.24
CA VAL A 183 -7.77 -6.36 -1.05
C VAL A 183 -6.71 -6.52 -2.13
N ASN A 184 -6.68 -7.68 -2.77
CA ASN A 184 -5.74 -7.98 -3.86
C ASN A 184 -6.42 -7.74 -5.20
N GLN A 185 -5.84 -6.88 -6.04
CA GLN A 185 -6.32 -6.59 -7.38
C GLN A 185 -5.33 -7.10 -8.42
N GLN A 186 -5.85 -7.79 -9.41
CA GLN A 186 -5.10 -8.37 -10.52
C GLN A 186 -5.70 -7.93 -11.86
N ASN A 187 -4.85 -7.90 -12.88
CA ASN A 187 -5.20 -7.46 -14.24
C ASN A 187 -5.68 -6.00 -14.28
N ALA A 188 -5.15 -5.16 -13.38
CA ALA A 188 -5.41 -3.72 -13.36
C ALA A 188 -4.40 -2.98 -14.24
N VAL A 189 -4.28 -3.42 -15.50
CA VAL A 189 -3.37 -2.82 -16.48
C VAL A 189 -4.12 -1.76 -17.27
N ILE A 190 -3.57 -0.56 -17.36
CA ILE A 190 -4.18 0.60 -18.02
C ILE A 190 -3.31 0.95 -19.23
N ASP A 191 -3.92 0.98 -20.42
CA ASP A 191 -3.31 1.61 -21.59
C ASP A 191 -3.45 3.13 -21.44
N VAL A 192 -2.33 3.85 -21.40
CA VAL A 192 -2.28 5.32 -21.31
C VAL A 192 -1.76 5.87 -22.63
N THR A 193 -2.48 6.82 -23.21
CA THR A 193 -2.09 7.53 -24.45
C THR A 193 -2.13 9.02 -24.22
N ILE A 194 -1.01 9.70 -24.43
CA ILE A 194 -0.91 11.16 -24.32
C ILE A 194 -0.85 11.75 -25.72
N LYS A 195 -1.66 12.79 -25.97
CA LYS A 195 -1.77 13.44 -27.28
C LYS A 195 -1.60 14.95 -27.19
N ASP A 196 -1.00 15.49 -28.23
CA ASP A 196 -1.06 16.92 -28.59
C ASP A 196 -2.01 17.07 -29.78
N GLY A 197 -3.24 17.50 -29.51
CA GLY A 197 -4.31 17.49 -30.50
C GLY A 197 -4.60 16.08 -31.04
N SER A 198 -4.27 15.83 -32.30
CA SER A 198 -4.44 14.51 -32.94
C SER A 198 -3.18 13.65 -32.96
N THR A 199 -2.04 14.19 -32.52
CA THR A 199 -0.74 13.49 -32.54
C THR A 199 -0.52 12.78 -31.22
N ILE A 200 -0.27 11.47 -31.28
CA ILE A 200 0.19 10.69 -30.11
C ILE A 200 1.65 11.06 -29.85
N ILE A 201 1.93 11.58 -28.65
CA ILE A 201 3.28 11.96 -28.22
C ILE A 201 3.90 10.92 -27.29
N ASP A 202 3.07 10.18 -26.55
CA ASP A 202 3.51 9.05 -25.74
C ASP A 202 2.40 8.01 -25.58
N GLN A 203 2.79 6.75 -25.42
CA GLN A 203 1.88 5.64 -25.18
C GLN A 203 2.58 4.53 -24.40
N PHE A 204 2.01 4.15 -23.26
CA PHE A 204 2.57 3.13 -22.38
C PHE A 204 1.47 2.37 -21.64
N GLU A 205 1.86 1.28 -20.99
CA GLU A 205 0.99 0.51 -20.11
C GLU A 205 1.41 0.75 -18.66
N GLU A 206 0.43 0.96 -17.79
CA GLU A 206 0.62 1.08 -16.35
C GLU A 206 -0.07 -0.08 -15.64
N ASP A 207 0.69 -0.90 -14.91
CA ASP A 207 0.14 -2.00 -14.11
C ASP A 207 -0.03 -1.55 -12.67
N THR A 208 -1.29 -1.41 -12.26
CA THR A 208 -1.69 -1.03 -10.89
C THR A 208 -2.10 -2.25 -10.06
N SER A 209 -1.87 -3.47 -10.56
CA SER A 209 -2.17 -4.70 -9.82
C SER A 209 -1.33 -4.78 -8.55
N GLY A 210 -1.95 -5.22 -7.45
CA GLY A 210 -1.26 -5.26 -6.17
C GLY A 210 -2.15 -5.61 -4.99
N LEU A 211 -1.51 -5.68 -3.83
CA LEU A 211 -2.19 -5.76 -2.55
C LEU A 211 -2.43 -4.34 -2.03
N TYR A 212 -3.70 -4.01 -1.85
CA TYR A 212 -4.18 -2.78 -1.24
C TYR A 212 -4.68 -3.05 0.16
N LEU A 213 -4.52 -2.06 1.02
CA LEU A 213 -4.96 -2.09 2.39
C LEU A 213 -5.99 -1.00 2.61
N LEU A 214 -7.16 -1.43 3.05
CA LEU A 214 -8.26 -0.56 3.35
C LEU A 214 -8.35 -0.34 4.85
N LYS A 215 -8.79 0.85 5.23
CA LYS A 215 -9.07 1.24 6.60
C LYS A 215 -10.49 1.77 6.71
N ARG A 216 -11.22 1.32 7.74
CA ARG A 216 -12.50 1.90 8.13
C ARG A 216 -12.28 3.22 8.86
N MET A 217 -12.95 4.25 8.39
CA MET A 217 -12.90 5.61 8.90
C MET A 217 -13.96 5.82 10.00
N PRO A 218 -13.86 6.88 10.82
CA PRO A 218 -14.83 7.15 11.90
C PRO A 218 -16.28 7.34 11.44
N ASP A 219 -16.50 7.64 10.16
CA ASP A 219 -17.78 7.77 9.48
C ASP A 219 -18.24 6.45 8.82
N ASP A 220 -17.59 5.33 9.14
CA ASP A 220 -17.81 3.99 8.59
C ASP A 220 -17.42 3.80 7.11
N ALA A 221 -16.90 4.83 6.44
CA ALA A 221 -16.37 4.68 5.08
C ALA A 221 -15.09 3.83 5.08
N TRP A 222 -14.90 3.03 4.03
CA TRP A 222 -13.66 2.30 3.80
C TRP A 222 -12.81 3.04 2.77
N LYS A 223 -11.54 3.27 3.10
CA LYS A 223 -10.60 4.00 2.23
C LYS A 223 -9.30 3.25 2.07
N ILE A 224 -8.70 3.34 0.89
CA ILE A 224 -7.36 2.84 0.59
C ILE A 224 -6.35 3.66 1.40
N PHE A 225 -5.52 2.98 2.18
CA PHE A 225 -4.51 3.62 3.02
C PHE A 225 -3.07 3.25 2.64
N TYR A 226 -2.90 2.13 1.93
CA TYR A 226 -1.64 1.70 1.32
C TYR A 226 -1.90 0.75 0.15
#